data_AF-A0A7W1SP18-F1
#
_entry.id   AF-A0A7W1SP18-F1
#
_cell.length_a   1.000
_cell.length_b   1.000
_cell.length_c   1.000
_cell.angle_alpha   90.00
_cell.angle_beta   90.00
_cell.angle_gamma   90.00
#
_symmetry.space_group_name_H-M   'P 1'
#
loop_
_entity.id
_entity.type
_entity.pdbx_description
1 polymer ?
#
loop_
_entity_poly.entity_id
_entity_poly.type
_entity_poly.pdbx_seq_one_letter_code
_entity_poly.pdbx_strand_id
1 'polypeptide(L)'
;MNIHRPRRNRKSQAIRDMVEETSLSVKDFVYPLFLTEGENKKVEISSMPGMYRFSIDNLLKEIGQSMELGIPAFALFPQIEESRKDKYAKESYREGNLYLRAIAQVKKEFPVACIITDVAMDPYSSD
;
A
#
# COMPACT_ATOMS: atom_id res chain seq x y z
N MET A 1 -12.22 -51.79 -10.42
CA MET A 1 -11.88 -51.06 -9.17
C MET A 1 -11.63 -49.60 -9.53
N ASN A 2 -12.19 -48.64 -8.79
CA ASN A 2 -11.87 -47.23 -9.04
C ASN A 2 -10.58 -46.84 -8.30
N ILE A 3 -9.44 -46.99 -8.98
CA ILE A 3 -8.10 -46.85 -8.41
C ILE A 3 -7.69 -45.40 -8.13
N HIS A 4 -8.33 -44.44 -8.81
CA HIS A 4 -8.06 -43.01 -8.63
C HIS A 4 -9.23 -42.33 -7.91
N ARG A 5 -8.99 -41.88 -6.68
CA ARG A 5 -10.02 -41.24 -5.84
C ARG A 5 -9.47 -39.96 -5.20
N PRO A 6 -9.48 -38.82 -5.93
CA PRO A 6 -8.92 -37.54 -5.46
C PRO A 6 -9.51 -37.02 -4.14
N ARG A 7 -10.72 -37.48 -3.76
CA ARG A 7 -11.31 -37.17 -2.45
C ARG A 7 -10.48 -37.70 -1.26
N ARG A 8 -9.57 -38.65 -1.47
CA ARG A 8 -8.64 -39.12 -0.41
C ARG A 8 -7.73 -37.98 0.08
N ASN A 9 -7.24 -37.13 -0.83
CA ASN A 9 -6.42 -35.96 -0.52
C ASN A 9 -7.18 -34.83 0.19
N ARG A 10 -8.50 -34.96 0.36
CA ARG A 10 -9.38 -33.96 1.01
C ARG A 10 -10.05 -34.48 2.27
N LYS A 11 -9.67 -35.67 2.76
CA LYS A 11 -10.39 -36.41 3.81
C LYS A 11 -10.30 -35.74 5.20
N SER A 12 -9.23 -35.01 5.49
CA SER A 12 -9.03 -34.29 6.75
C SER A 12 -8.22 -33.01 6.53
N GLN A 13 -8.20 -32.10 7.51
CA GLN A 13 -7.34 -30.92 7.47
C GLN A 13 -5.87 -31.33 7.35
N ALA A 14 -5.40 -32.23 8.21
CA ALA A 14 -4.01 -32.72 8.17
C ALA A 14 -3.58 -33.28 6.80
N ILE A 15 -4.46 -33.96 6.06
CA ILE A 15 -4.13 -34.44 4.72
C ILE A 15 -4.07 -33.28 3.72
N ARG A 16 -4.96 -32.29 3.83
CA ARG A 16 -4.93 -31.09 2.98
C ARG A 16 -3.67 -30.27 3.21
N ASP A 17 -3.25 -30.11 4.46
CA ASP A 17 -2.02 -29.38 4.82
C ASP A 17 -0.77 -30.04 4.22
N MET A 18 -0.71 -31.38 4.17
CA MET A 18 0.41 -32.11 3.57
C MET A 18 0.50 -32.00 2.04
N VAL A 19 -0.62 -31.71 1.38
CA VAL A 19 -0.72 -31.66 -0.10
C VAL A 19 -1.03 -30.26 -0.61
N GLU A 20 -0.98 -29.25 0.25
CA GLU A 20 -1.15 -27.86 -0.12
C GLU A 20 0.01 -27.42 -1.03
N GLU A 21 -0.32 -26.85 -2.19
CA GLU A 21 0.67 -26.44 -3.20
C GLU A 21 1.06 -24.96 -3.08
N THR A 22 0.19 -24.15 -2.46
CA THR A 22 0.35 -22.70 -2.36
C THR A 22 0.06 -22.25 -0.93
N SER A 23 1.02 -21.57 -0.31
CA SER A 23 0.83 -20.88 0.97
C SER A 23 0.99 -19.37 0.78
N LEU A 24 0.25 -18.57 1.54
CA LEU A 24 0.46 -17.12 1.63
C LEU A 24 1.10 -16.76 2.98
N SER A 25 2.07 -15.86 2.92
CA SER A 25 2.72 -15.22 4.06
C SER A 25 2.44 -13.73 4.05
N VAL A 26 2.52 -13.08 5.21
CA VAL A 26 2.45 -11.60 5.30
C VAL A 26 3.50 -10.90 4.44
N LYS A 27 4.61 -11.61 4.17
CA LYS A 27 5.72 -11.15 3.33
C LYS A 27 5.38 -11.07 1.84
N ASP A 28 4.30 -11.71 1.42
CA ASP A 28 3.83 -11.70 0.03
C ASP A 28 2.96 -10.47 -0.27
N PHE A 29 2.61 -9.68 0.75
CA PHE A 29 1.73 -8.52 0.58
C PHE A 29 2.48 -7.21 0.35
N VAL A 30 1.90 -6.40 -0.54
CA VAL A 30 2.16 -4.97 -0.67
C VAL A 30 0.90 -4.24 -0.22
N TYR A 31 1.02 -3.22 0.63
CA TYR A 31 -0.11 -2.44 1.11
C TYR A 31 -0.17 -1.06 0.43
N PRO A 32 -1.16 -0.79 -0.44
CA PRO A 32 -1.37 0.53 -1.02
C PRO A 32 -1.90 1.53 0.02
N LEU A 33 -1.29 2.71 0.10
CA LEU A 33 -1.66 3.78 1.03
C LEU A 33 -1.82 5.12 0.30
N PHE A 34 -2.81 5.91 0.72
CA PHE A 34 -3.15 7.18 0.10
C PHE A 34 -2.72 8.37 0.97
N LEU A 35 -2.12 9.38 0.36
CA LEU A 35 -1.60 10.58 1.02
C LEU A 35 -2.50 11.78 0.76
N THR A 36 -2.56 12.71 1.71
CA THR A 36 -3.14 14.05 1.54
C THR A 36 -2.33 15.09 2.31
N GLU A 37 -2.45 16.37 1.94
CA GLU A 37 -1.77 17.47 2.63
C GLU A 37 -2.41 17.78 4.00
N GLY A 38 -1.60 18.35 4.89
CA GLY A 38 -2.00 18.81 6.22
C GLY A 38 -1.38 17.97 7.34
N GLU A 39 -1.97 18.08 8.53
CA GLU A 39 -1.50 17.47 9.77
C GLU A 39 -2.68 16.83 10.50
N ASN A 40 -2.44 15.68 11.13
CA ASN A 40 -3.44 14.91 11.87
C ASN A 40 -4.73 14.63 11.08
N LYS A 41 -4.61 14.39 9.77
CA LYS A 41 -5.72 14.01 8.90
C LYS A 41 -5.77 12.51 8.67
N LYS A 42 -6.98 11.97 8.73
CA LYS A 42 -7.36 10.62 8.30
C LYS A 42 -8.75 10.72 7.68
N VAL A 43 -8.80 10.88 6.36
CA VAL A 43 -10.03 11.17 5.62
C VAL A 43 -10.51 9.92 4.91
N GLU A 44 -11.71 9.46 5.21
CA GLU A 44 -12.26 8.25 4.59
C GLU A 44 -12.48 8.43 3.09
N ILE A 45 -12.20 7.38 2.32
CA ILE A 45 -12.52 7.29 0.90
C ILE A 45 -13.87 6.58 0.79
N SER A 46 -14.94 7.34 0.55
CA SER A 46 -16.32 6.81 0.60
C SER A 46 -16.59 5.63 -0.33
N SER A 47 -15.92 5.56 -1.49
CA SER A 47 -16.03 4.45 -2.44
C SER A 47 -15.19 3.23 -2.07
N MET A 48 -14.30 3.33 -1.08
CA MET A 48 -13.42 2.27 -0.59
C MET A 48 -13.55 2.18 0.94
N PRO A 49 -14.63 1.57 1.48
CA PRO A 49 -14.86 1.50 2.92
C PRO A 49 -13.67 0.90 3.67
N GLY A 50 -13.26 1.55 4.76
CA GLY A 50 -12.08 1.18 5.54
C GLY A 50 -10.74 1.69 4.99
N MET A 51 -10.75 2.37 3.84
CA MET A 51 -9.56 3.03 3.28
C MET A 51 -9.60 4.53 3.52
N TYR A 52 -8.44 5.12 3.76
CA TYR A 52 -8.29 6.52 4.14
C TYR A 52 -7.17 7.19 3.35
N ARG A 53 -7.29 8.51 3.19
CA ARG A 53 -6.19 9.41 2.85
C ARG A 53 -5.58 9.94 4.14
N PHE A 54 -4.28 9.79 4.29
CA PHE A 54 -3.55 10.15 5.50
C PHE A 54 -2.67 11.38 5.27
N SER A 55 -2.61 12.29 6.25
CA SER A 55 -1.47 13.20 6.36
C SER A 55 -0.20 12.40 6.67
N ILE A 56 0.98 12.97 6.41
CA ILE A 56 2.27 12.27 6.59
C ILE A 56 2.41 11.71 8.02
N ASP A 57 2.03 12.46 9.05
CA ASP A 57 2.11 12.02 10.45
C ASP A 57 1.23 10.79 10.76
N ASN A 58 0.05 10.69 10.15
CA ASN A 58 -0.82 9.53 10.32
C ASN A 58 -0.44 8.37 9.39
N LEU A 59 0.14 8.65 8.22
CA LEU A 59 0.73 7.63 7.35
C LEU A 59 1.85 6.88 8.07
N LEU A 60 2.72 7.59 8.78
CA LEU A 60 3.84 6.98 9.53
C LEU A 60 3.32 6.02 10.60
N LYS A 61 2.24 6.39 11.32
CA LYS A 61 1.57 5.50 12.28
C LYS A 61 1.00 4.24 11.59
N GLU A 62 0.33 4.40 10.46
CA GLU A 62 -0.27 3.29 9.70
C GLU A 62 0.80 2.32 9.18
N ILE A 63 1.92 2.85 8.65
CA ILE A 63 3.07 2.05 8.22
C ILE A 63 3.70 1.32 9.41
N GLY A 64 3.92 2.00 10.53
CA GLY A 64 4.47 1.38 11.75
C GLY A 64 3.62 0.20 12.23
N GLN A 65 2.30 0.40 12.35
CA GLN A 65 1.37 -0.67 12.73
C GLN A 65 1.36 -1.83 11.73
N SER A 66 1.41 -1.52 10.43
CA SER A 66 1.47 -2.54 9.38
C SER A 66 2.77 -3.36 9.43
N MET A 67 3.89 -2.72 9.78
CA MET A 67 5.17 -3.39 9.96
C MET A 67 5.19 -4.26 11.21
N GLU A 68 4.51 -3.87 12.30
CA GLU A 68 4.32 -4.73 13.48
C GLU A 68 3.56 -6.04 13.12
N LEU A 69 2.66 -5.97 12.14
CA LEU A 69 1.97 -7.14 11.57
C LEU A 69 2.84 -7.95 10.58
N GLY A 70 4.03 -7.45 10.23
CA GLY A 70 4.99 -8.11 9.34
C GLY A 70 4.87 -7.77 7.87
N ILE A 71 4.07 -6.77 7.48
CA ILE A 71 3.98 -6.30 6.09
C ILE A 71 5.25 -5.52 5.73
N PRO A 72 6.02 -5.93 4.70
CA PRO A 72 7.31 -5.32 4.41
C PRO A 72 7.26 -4.16 3.41
N ALA A 73 6.20 -4.08 2.60
CA ALA A 73 6.16 -3.23 1.41
C ALA A 73 4.90 -2.36 1.31
N PHE A 74 5.09 -1.10 0.92
CA PHE A 74 4.04 -0.08 0.85
C PHE A 74 4.10 0.66 -0.49
N ALA A 75 2.97 0.72 -1.19
CA ALA A 75 2.83 1.51 -2.41
C ALA A 75 2.11 2.83 -2.07
N LEU A 76 2.77 3.96 -2.29
CA LEU A 76 2.24 5.26 -1.87
C LEU A 76 1.59 5.98 -3.06
N PHE A 77 0.40 6.56 -2.84
CA PHE A 77 -0.35 7.30 -3.86
C PHE A 77 -0.80 8.67 -3.33
N PRO A 78 -0.37 9.79 -3.95
CA PRO A 78 -0.73 11.12 -3.47
C PRO A 78 -2.07 11.60 -4.04
N GLN A 79 -2.92 12.18 -3.18
CA GLN A 79 -3.97 13.09 -3.62
C GLN A 79 -3.41 14.52 -3.64
N ILE A 80 -3.19 15.04 -4.83
CA ILE A 80 -2.70 16.41 -5.05
C ILE A 80 -3.89 17.37 -5.15
N GLU A 81 -3.77 18.52 -4.49
CA GLU A 81 -4.74 19.61 -4.61
C GLU A 81 -4.84 20.10 -6.05
N GLU A 82 -6.06 20.34 -6.53
CA GLU A 82 -6.31 20.71 -7.93
C GLU A 82 -5.54 21.96 -8.37
N SER A 83 -5.36 22.92 -7.46
CA SER A 83 -4.59 24.15 -7.70
C SER A 83 -3.10 23.93 -7.96
N ARG A 84 -2.57 22.74 -7.68
CA ARG A 84 -1.18 22.34 -7.95
C ARG A 84 -1.03 21.54 -9.24
N LYS A 85 -2.14 21.14 -9.86
CA LYS A 85 -2.11 20.38 -11.10
C LYS A 85 -1.95 21.31 -12.29
N ASP A 86 -1.18 20.85 -13.28
CA ASP A 86 -1.07 21.54 -14.56
C ASP A 86 -0.89 20.54 -15.70
N LYS A 87 -1.12 20.98 -16.94
CA LYS A 87 -0.99 20.16 -18.17
C LYS A 87 0.42 19.58 -18.41
N TYR A 88 1.40 19.95 -17.59
CA TYR A 88 2.77 19.47 -17.66
C TYR A 88 3.15 18.60 -16.45
N ALA A 89 2.20 18.33 -15.55
CA ALA A 89 2.40 17.58 -14.33
C ALA A 89 3.60 18.10 -13.49
N LYS A 90 3.84 19.42 -13.44
CA LYS A 90 5.06 19.98 -12.81
C LYS A 90 5.19 19.66 -11.33
N GLU A 91 4.08 19.46 -10.63
CA GLU A 91 4.10 19.06 -9.22
C GLU A 91 4.76 17.68 -9.02
N SER A 92 4.76 16.79 -10.03
CA SER A 92 5.34 15.43 -9.94
C SER A 92 6.83 15.41 -9.58
N TYR A 93 7.59 16.38 -10.07
CA TYR A 93 9.03 16.49 -9.85
C TYR A 93 9.43 17.74 -9.05
N ARG A 94 8.45 18.54 -8.59
CA ARG A 94 8.74 19.73 -7.79
C ARG A 94 9.40 19.33 -6.47
N GLU A 95 10.55 19.93 -6.18
CA GLU A 95 11.23 19.75 -4.90
C GLU A 95 10.30 20.10 -3.73
N GLY A 96 10.30 19.24 -2.71
CA GLY A 96 9.47 19.41 -1.52
C GLY A 96 7.96 19.24 -1.76
N ASN A 97 7.54 18.57 -2.85
CA ASN A 97 6.13 18.15 -3.01
C ASN A 97 5.68 17.18 -1.91
N LEU A 98 4.37 16.97 -1.79
CA LEU A 98 3.78 16.05 -0.80
C LEU A 98 4.42 14.66 -0.88
N TYR A 99 4.58 14.14 -2.09
CA TYR A 99 4.98 12.76 -2.34
C TYR A 99 6.42 12.48 -1.91
N LEU A 100 7.36 13.32 -2.35
CA LEU A 100 8.77 13.24 -2.02
C LEU A 100 9.01 13.51 -0.53
N ARG A 101 8.28 14.46 0.09
CA ARG A 101 8.34 14.68 1.55
C ARG A 101 7.88 13.44 2.30
N ALA A 102 6.78 12.82 1.89
CA ALA A 102 6.27 11.61 2.53
C ALA A 102 7.28 10.46 2.44
N ILE A 103 7.82 10.19 1.25
CA ILE A 103 8.84 9.14 1.04
C ILE A 103 10.07 9.41 1.92
N ALA A 104 10.56 10.64 1.97
CA ALA A 104 11.71 11.00 2.79
C ALA A 104 11.47 10.76 4.29
N GLN A 105 10.29 11.13 4.81
CA GLN A 105 9.93 10.88 6.22
C GLN A 105 9.79 9.39 6.52
N VAL A 106 9.13 8.63 5.63
CA VAL A 106 9.00 7.18 5.79
C VAL A 106 10.36 6.50 5.80
N LYS A 107 11.27 6.85 4.89
CA LYS A 107 12.62 6.28 4.87
C LYS A 107 13.46 6.70 6.07
N LYS A 108 13.22 7.88 6.64
CA LYS A 108 13.87 8.35 7.86
C LYS A 108 13.43 7.53 9.08
N GLU A 109 12.13 7.28 9.23
CA GLU A 109 11.56 6.59 10.39
C GLU A 109 11.63 5.06 10.27
N PHE A 110 11.40 4.54 9.07
CA PHE A 110 11.42 3.11 8.76
C PHE A 110 12.40 2.80 7.62
N PRO A 111 13.73 2.85 7.85
CA PRO A 111 14.74 2.61 6.82
C PRO A 111 14.61 1.24 6.12
N VAL A 112 14.05 0.25 6.81
CA VAL A 112 13.86 -1.11 6.30
C VAL A 112 12.57 -1.31 5.49
N ALA A 113 11.61 -0.38 5.57
CA ALA A 113 10.38 -0.47 4.78
C ALA A 113 10.69 -0.38 3.28
N CYS A 114 10.12 -1.30 2.50
CA CYS A 114 10.17 -1.25 1.05
C CYS A 114 9.10 -0.27 0.55
N ILE A 115 9.53 0.83 -0.05
CA ILE A 115 8.62 1.85 -0.60
C ILE A 115 8.59 1.71 -2.11
N ILE A 116 7.40 1.44 -2.62
CA ILE A 116 7.10 1.35 -4.05
C ILE A 116 6.48 2.68 -4.45
N THR A 117 7.17 3.38 -5.35
CA THR A 117 6.72 4.68 -5.85
C THR A 117 5.95 4.53 -7.14
N ASP A 118 4.87 5.27 -7.28
CA ASP A 118 4.14 5.43 -8.53
C ASP A 118 4.83 6.49 -9.41
N VAL A 119 5.11 6.12 -10.66
CA VAL A 119 5.75 6.98 -11.66
C VAL A 119 4.76 7.21 -12.79
N ALA A 120 3.88 8.18 -12.58
CA ALA A 120 2.79 8.53 -13.49
C ALA A 120 2.46 10.03 -13.41
N MET A 121 1.72 10.53 -14.39
CA MET A 121 1.36 11.96 -14.50
C MET A 121 -0.08 12.25 -14.04
N ASP A 122 -0.96 11.25 -14.00
CA ASP A 122 -2.38 11.44 -13.69
C ASP A 122 -2.68 12.06 -12.32
N PRO A 123 -1.89 11.85 -11.24
CA PRO A 123 -2.15 12.56 -9.98
C PRO A 123 -1.89 14.06 -10.06
N TYR A 124 -1.12 14.50 -11.06
CA TYR A 124 -0.56 15.85 -11.18
C TYR A 124 -1.06 16.63 -12.41
N SER A 125 -1.73 15.94 -13.35
CA SER A 125 -2.26 16.53 -14.57
C SER A 125 -3.59 17.25 -14.33
N SER A 126 -3.78 18.41 -14.97
CA SER A 126 -5.05 19.14 -14.96
C SER A 126 -6.00 18.77 -16.11
N ASP A 127 -5.56 17.85 -16.98
CA ASP A 127 -6.31 17.39 -18.16
C ASP A 127 -7.37 16.34 -17.81
#